data_AF-A0A849U9E1-F1
#
_entry.id   AF-A0A849U9E1-F1
#
_cell.length_a   1.000
_cell.length_b   1.000
_cell.length_c   1.000
_cell.angle_alpha   90.00
_cell.angle_beta   90.00
_cell.angle_gamma   90.00
#
_symmetry.space_group_name_H-M   'P 1'
#
loop_
_entity.id
_entity.type
_entity.pdbx_description
1 polymer ?
#
loop_
_entity_poly.entity_id
_entity_poly.type
_entity_poly.pdbx_seq_one_letter_code
_entity_poly.pdbx_strand_id
1 'polypeptide(L)'
;MRTPTFPRSNTLTGRALMRLLTGKQYTHRDFQNETASYRLSGYIESLRNRHGWPIETKEETAQTKDPTGRNATYGRYLIEPEILLELRRVLCERVDLYIEAVKRYESGRPQAANLGGGND
;
A
#
# COMPACT_ATOMS: atom_id res chain seq x y z
N MET A 1 16.88 -13.40 9.78
CA MET A 1 15.99 -12.61 8.91
C MET A 1 16.83 -11.60 8.14
N ARG A 2 16.63 -11.44 6.82
CA ARG A 2 17.23 -10.31 6.10
C ARG A 2 16.49 -9.04 6.50
N THR A 3 17.22 -8.01 6.92
CA THR A 3 16.63 -6.72 7.26
C THR A 3 16.02 -6.10 5.99
N PRO A 4 14.71 -5.79 5.95
CA PRO A 4 14.10 -5.19 4.78
C PRO A 4 14.64 -3.77 4.55
N THR A 5 14.61 -3.33 3.30
CA THR A 5 15.07 -1.99 2.90
C THR A 5 13.90 -1.09 2.53
N PHE A 6 13.97 0.17 2.94
CA PHE A 6 12.95 1.15 2.58
C PHE A 6 13.13 1.58 1.11
N PRO A 7 12.07 1.52 0.28
CA PRO A 7 12.06 2.13 -1.04
C PRO A 7 12.08 3.66 -0.92
N ARG A 8 12.18 4.37 -2.04
CA ARG A 8 12.15 5.85 -2.01
C ARG A 8 10.77 6.34 -1.57
N SER A 9 10.74 7.27 -0.61
CA SER A 9 9.51 7.83 -0.03
C SER A 9 8.67 8.65 -1.04
N ASN A 10 9.27 9.11 -2.13
CA ASN A 10 8.60 9.85 -3.21
C ASN A 10 7.99 8.96 -4.31
N THR A 11 7.88 7.64 -4.08
CA THR A 11 7.36 6.69 -5.07
C THR A 11 6.04 6.05 -4.62
N LEU A 12 5.26 5.53 -5.58
CA LEU A 12 4.04 4.77 -5.28
C LEU A 12 4.34 3.49 -4.48
N THR A 13 5.47 2.83 -4.74
CA THR A 13 5.97 1.72 -3.91
C THR A 13 6.16 2.15 -2.46
N GLY A 14 6.69 3.36 -2.24
CA GLY A 14 6.88 3.89 -0.92
C GLY A 14 5.59 4.21 -0.17
N ARG A 15 4.58 4.70 -0.88
CA ARG A 15 3.22 4.93 -0.37
C ARG A 15 2.50 3.63 -0.01
N ALA A 16 2.66 2.60 -0.83
CA ALA A 16 2.14 1.27 -0.55
C ALA A 16 2.74 0.72 0.76
N LEU A 17 4.07 0.81 0.91
CA LEU A 17 4.73 0.37 2.14
C LEU A 17 4.29 1.18 3.36
N MET A 18 4.22 2.51 3.26
CA MET A 18 3.81 3.37 4.37
C MET A 18 2.44 2.96 4.95
N ARG A 19 1.47 2.64 4.08
CA ARG A 19 0.15 2.16 4.50
C ARG A 19 0.26 0.84 5.29
N LEU A 20 1.04 -0.11 4.80
CA LEU A 20 1.27 -1.38 5.51
C LEU A 20 1.94 -1.17 6.87
N LEU A 21 2.93 -0.25 6.94
CA LEU A 21 3.63 0.09 8.19
C LEU A 21 2.73 0.80 9.20
N THR A 22 1.68 1.48 8.76
CA THR A 22 0.64 2.03 9.65
C THR A 22 -0.34 0.97 10.16
N GLY A 23 -0.17 -0.29 9.77
CA GLY A 23 -1.09 -1.39 10.12
C GLY A 23 -2.35 -1.41 9.27
N LYS A 24 -2.43 -0.59 8.21
CA LYS A 24 -3.55 -0.66 7.27
C LYS A 24 -3.43 -1.89 6.40
N GLN A 25 -4.57 -2.54 6.20
CA GLN A 25 -4.77 -3.57 5.20
C GLN A 25 -5.54 -2.94 4.05
N TYR A 26 -5.14 -3.20 2.82
CA TYR A 26 -5.81 -2.59 1.68
C TYR A 26 -5.82 -3.51 0.47
N THR A 27 -6.79 -3.27 -0.41
CA THR A 27 -6.97 -4.02 -1.65
C THR A 27 -6.45 -3.20 -2.82
N HIS A 28 -6.40 -3.82 -4.00
CA HIS A 28 -6.15 -3.10 -5.25
C HIS A 28 -7.06 -1.88 -5.43
N ARG A 29 -8.34 -2.03 -5.11
CA ARG A 29 -9.34 -0.98 -5.30
C ARG A 29 -9.12 0.20 -4.36
N ASP A 30 -8.79 -0.09 -3.11
CA ASP A 30 -8.49 0.95 -2.11
C ASP A 30 -7.28 1.79 -2.55
N PHE A 31 -6.20 1.11 -2.95
CA PHE A 31 -5.00 1.78 -3.45
C PHE A 31 -5.24 2.57 -4.74
N GLN A 32 -6.05 2.05 -5.66
CA GLN A 32 -6.42 2.74 -6.88
C GLN A 32 -7.22 4.02 -6.59
N ASN A 33 -8.20 3.94 -5.68
CA ASN A 33 -9.00 5.11 -5.29
C ASN A 33 -8.14 6.20 -4.64
N GLU A 34 -7.16 5.81 -3.82
CA GLU A 34 -6.30 6.77 -3.11
C GLU A 34 -5.17 7.35 -3.97
N THR A 35 -4.60 6.55 -4.90
CA THR A 35 -3.36 6.91 -5.61
C THR A 35 -3.52 7.06 -7.11
N ALA A 36 -4.72 6.80 -7.64
CA ALA A 36 -5.02 6.72 -9.07
C ALA A 36 -4.14 5.71 -9.85
N SER A 37 -3.59 4.70 -9.17
CA SER A 37 -2.72 3.69 -9.79
C SER A 37 -3.30 2.28 -9.70
N TYR A 38 -3.25 1.55 -10.81
CA TYR A 38 -3.72 0.17 -10.93
C TYR A 38 -2.61 -0.87 -10.67
N ARG A 39 -1.35 -0.45 -10.56
CA ARG A 39 -0.17 -1.36 -10.54
C ARG A 39 0.24 -1.82 -9.14
N LEU A 40 -0.70 -1.94 -8.20
CA LEU A 40 -0.38 -2.30 -6.82
C LEU A 40 0.39 -3.64 -6.73
N SER A 41 -0.01 -4.69 -7.47
CA SER A 41 0.68 -5.99 -7.46
C SER A 41 2.18 -5.85 -7.73
N GLY A 42 2.56 -5.03 -8.72
CA GLY A 42 3.97 -4.83 -9.07
C GLY A 42 4.74 -4.08 -7.97
N TYR A 43 4.08 -3.19 -7.24
CA TYR A 43 4.70 -2.53 -6.08
C TYR A 43 4.87 -3.50 -4.91
N ILE A 44 3.87 -4.33 -4.62
CA ILE A 44 3.95 -5.36 -3.56
C ILE A 44 5.01 -6.40 -3.91
N GLU A 45 5.08 -6.86 -5.15
CA GLU A 45 6.11 -7.79 -5.62
C GLU A 45 7.50 -7.20 -5.46
N SER A 46 7.71 -5.94 -5.85
CA SER A 46 8.98 -5.24 -5.62
C SER A 46 9.30 -5.14 -4.12
N LEU A 47 8.32 -4.84 -3.28
CA LEU A 47 8.51 -4.80 -1.83
C LEU A 47 8.93 -6.15 -1.26
N ARG A 48 8.34 -7.25 -1.73
CA ARG A 48 8.71 -8.61 -1.32
C ARG A 48 10.09 -9.01 -1.83
N ASN A 49 10.27 -8.99 -3.14
CA ASN A 49 11.42 -9.60 -3.81
C ASN A 49 12.67 -8.71 -3.79
N ARG A 50 12.50 -7.40 -4.01
CA ARG A 50 13.63 -6.45 -4.07
C ARG A 50 13.97 -5.87 -2.72
N HIS A 51 12.96 -5.57 -1.91
CA HIS A 51 13.14 -4.90 -0.62
C HIS A 51 13.06 -5.83 0.59
N GLY A 52 12.58 -7.06 0.43
CA GLY A 52 12.55 -8.08 1.49
C GLY A 52 11.43 -7.90 2.51
N TRP A 53 10.36 -7.18 2.19
CA TRP A 53 9.26 -6.95 3.13
C TRP A 53 8.36 -8.20 3.25
N PRO A 54 8.02 -8.62 4.49
CA PRO A 54 7.14 -9.77 4.75
C PRO A 54 5.67 -9.38 4.60
N ILE A 55 5.26 -9.09 3.36
CA ILE A 55 3.88 -8.72 3.04
C ILE A 55 3.12 -10.00 2.69
N GLU A 56 1.96 -10.21 3.29
CA GLU A 56 1.05 -11.31 2.99
C GLU A 56 -0.07 -10.86 2.05
N THR A 57 -0.59 -11.78 1.24
CA THR A 57 -1.79 -11.58 0.44
C THR A 57 -2.84 -12.56 0.92
N LYS A 58 -3.93 -12.06 1.49
CA LYS A 58 -5.09 -12.87 1.84
C LYS A 58 -6.13 -12.71 0.74
N GLU A 59 -6.49 -13.81 0.10
CA GLU A 59 -7.58 -13.83 -0.86
C GLU A 59 -8.90 -13.82 -0.09
N GLU A 60 -9.74 -12.82 -0.39
CA GLU A 60 -11.04 -12.66 0.23
C GLU A 60 -12.10 -12.65 -0.86
N THR A 61 -13.13 -13.48 -0.68
CA THR A 61 -14.29 -13.48 -1.57
C THR A 61 -15.40 -12.70 -0.89
N ALA A 62 -15.79 -11.56 -1.47
CA ALA A 62 -16.95 -10.82 -1.00
C ALA A 62 -17.97 -10.63 -2.12
N GLN A 63 -19.23 -10.52 -1.71
CA GLN A 63 -20.32 -10.24 -2.63
C GLN A 63 -20.20 -8.80 -3.16
N THR A 64 -20.28 -8.64 -4.47
CA THR A 64 -20.25 -7.31 -5.07
C THR A 64 -21.57 -6.59 -4.83
N LYS A 65 -21.50 -5.25 -4.77
CA LYS A 65 -22.69 -4.38 -4.64
C LYS A 65 -23.51 -4.28 -5.93
N ASP A 66 -23.12 -5.00 -6.99
CA ASP A 66 -23.87 -5.02 -8.23
C ASP A 66 -25.23 -5.73 -8.00
N PRO A 67 -26.29 -5.33 -8.70
CA PRO A 67 -27.63 -5.93 -8.56
C PRO A 67 -27.67 -7.42 -8.93
N THR A 68 -26.60 -7.95 -9.55
CA THR A 68 -26.44 -9.37 -9.87
C THR A 68 -25.81 -10.18 -8.74
N GLY A 69 -25.33 -9.54 -7.66
CA GLY A 69 -24.84 -10.21 -6.45
C GLY A 69 -23.66 -11.16 -6.67
N ARG A 70 -22.81 -10.90 -7.66
CA ARG A 70 -21.70 -11.79 -8.01
C ARG A 70 -20.67 -11.84 -6.88
N ASN A 71 -20.06 -13.00 -6.69
CA ASN A 71 -18.93 -13.13 -5.78
C ASN A 71 -17.66 -12.66 -6.51
N ALA A 72 -16.97 -11.67 -5.94
CA ALA A 72 -15.66 -11.25 -6.42
C ALA A 72 -14.60 -11.66 -5.41
N THR A 73 -13.62 -12.42 -5.89
CA THR A 73 -12.41 -12.74 -5.13
C THR A 73 -11.38 -11.65 -5.38
N TYR A 74 -10.84 -11.08 -4.31
CA TYR A 74 -9.80 -10.05 -4.37
C TYR A 74 -8.72 -10.30 -3.33
N GLY A 75 -7.48 -9.93 -3.68
CA GLY A 75 -6.36 -9.96 -2.74
C GLY A 75 -6.36 -8.74 -1.83
N ARG A 76 -6.35 -8.98 -0.52
CA ARG A 76 -6.05 -7.99 0.52
C ARG A 76 -4.60 -8.15 0.95
N TYR A 77 -3.84 -7.05 0.89
CA TYR A 77 -2.45 -7.04 1.31
C TYR A 77 -2.33 -6.52 2.74
N LEU A 78 -1.51 -7.19 3.53
CA LEU A 78 -1.22 -6.81 4.91
C LEU A 78 0.18 -7.28 5.32
N ILE A 79 0.68 -6.68 6.40
CA ILE A 79 1.76 -7.26 7.18
C ILE A 79 1.09 -7.76 8.46
N GLU A 80 1.29 -9.02 8.82
CA GLU A 80 0.70 -9.58 10.04
C GLU A 80 1.09 -8.72 11.25
N PRO A 81 0.17 -8.47 12.19
CA PRO A 81 0.39 -7.53 13.28
C PRO A 81 1.58 -7.94 14.15
N GLU A 82 1.80 -9.24 14.34
CA GLU A 82 2.94 -9.79 15.07
C GLU A 82 4.27 -9.46 14.38
N ILE A 83 4.33 -9.64 13.05
CA ILE A 83 5.50 -9.30 12.24
C ILE A 83 5.73 -7.79 12.22
N LEU A 84 4.66 -6.99 12.10
CA LEU A 84 4.76 -5.54 12.11
C LEU A 84 5.32 -5.03 13.44
N LEU A 85 4.91 -5.64 14.55
CA LEU A 85 5.40 -5.30 15.89
C LEU A 85 6.89 -5.64 16.04
N GLU A 86 7.32 -6.79 15.53
CA GLU A 86 8.74 -7.16 15.48
C GLU A 86 9.55 -6.20 14.60
N LEU A 87 9.07 -5.89 13.40
CA LEU A 87 9.72 -4.94 12.49
C LEU A 87 9.86 -3.56 13.12
N ARG A 88 8.84 -3.08 13.83
CA ARG A 88 8.91 -1.81 14.58
C ARG A 88 9.95 -1.85 15.70
N ARG A 89 10.12 -2.99 16.38
CA ARG A 89 11.20 -3.14 17.38
C ARG A 89 12.59 -3.13 16.75
N VAL A 90 12.77 -3.80 15.62
CA VAL A 90 14.08 -3.91 14.93
C VAL A 90 14.46 -2.63 14.20
N LEU A 91 13.50 -2.00 13.54
CA LEU A 91 13.73 -0.80 12.72
C LEU A 91 13.57 0.49 13.54
N CYS A 92 12.91 0.43 14.69
CA CYS A 92 12.71 1.54 15.63
C CYS A 92 12.25 2.82 14.92
N GLU A 93 12.86 3.97 15.24
CA GLU A 93 12.56 5.29 14.69
C GLU A 93 12.62 5.36 13.15
N ARG A 94 13.30 4.41 12.48
CA ARG A 94 13.37 4.40 11.01
C ARG A 94 11.99 4.22 10.37
N VAL A 95 11.08 3.50 11.03
CA VAL A 95 9.70 3.31 10.55
C VAL A 95 8.95 4.63 10.59
N ASP A 96 9.02 5.34 11.71
CA ASP A 96 8.28 6.59 11.90
C ASP A 96 8.84 7.70 11.02
N LEU A 97 10.17 7.85 10.94
CA LEU A 97 10.84 8.78 10.01
C LEU A 97 10.44 8.50 8.55
N TYR A 98 10.33 7.23 8.18
CA TYR A 98 9.93 6.85 6.83
C TYR A 98 8.46 7.20 6.55
N ILE A 99 7.56 6.91 7.49
CA ILE A 99 6.14 7.28 7.39
C ILE A 99 6.01 8.79 7.25
N GLU A 100 6.70 9.57 8.07
CA GLU A 100 6.70 11.03 7.99
C GLU A 100 7.24 11.56 6.66
N ALA A 101 8.33 10.99 6.16
CA ALA A 101 8.90 11.36 4.87
C ALA A 101 7.91 11.14 3.71
N VAL A 102 7.17 10.02 3.72
CA VAL A 102 6.13 9.74 2.73
C VAL A 102 4.96 10.71 2.89
N LYS A 103 4.47 10.94 4.11
CA LYS A 103 3.39 11.90 4.38
C LYS A 103 3.74 13.30 3.90
N ARG A 104 4.94 13.78 4.21
CA ARG A 104 5.43 15.10 3.77
C ARG A 104 5.43 15.22 2.24
N TYR A 105 5.79 14.15 1.53
CA TYR A 105 5.72 14.12 0.07
C TYR A 105 4.27 14.11 -0.46
N GLU A 106 3.35 13.41 0.22
CA GLU A 106 1.93 13.43 -0.13
C GLU A 106 1.29 14.80 0.10
N SER A 107 1.58 15.45 1.24
CA SER A 107 1.09 16.80 1.57
C SER A 107 1.70 17.91 0.71
N GLY A 108 2.94 17.70 0.22
CA GLY A 108 3.64 18.66 -0.64
C GLY A 108 3.31 18.56 -2.13
N ARG A 109 2.54 17.55 -2.57
CA ARG A 109 1.96 17.59 -3.91
C ARG A 109 0.76 18.53 -3.87
N PRO A 110 0.67 19.55 -4.75
CA PRO A 110 -0.64 20.10 -5.05
C PRO A 110 -1.52 18.93 -5.46
N GLN A 111 -2.63 18.77 -4.74
CA GLN A 111 -3.73 17.91 -5.14
C GLN A 111 -3.94 18.21 -6.63
N ALA A 112 -3.77 17.20 -7.48
CA ALA A 112 -4.03 17.35 -8.91
C ALA A 112 -5.54 17.62 -9.05
N ALA A 113 -5.92 18.87 -8.86
CA ALA A 113 -7.21 19.40 -9.19
C ALA A 113 -7.36 19.19 -10.71
N ASN A 114 -8.46 18.54 -11.08
CA ASN A 114 -8.99 18.45 -12.44
C ASN A 114 -8.24 17.53 -13.41
N LEU A 115 -8.53 16.22 -13.33
CA LEU A 115 -8.76 15.41 -14.54
C LEU A 115 -10.28 15.18 -14.68
N GLY A 116 -11.01 16.28 -14.80
CA GLY A 116 -12.41 16.34 -15.21
C GLY A 116 -12.46 17.10 -16.53
N GLY A 117 -12.09 16.45 -17.62
CA GLY A 117 -12.22 16.95 -18.98
C GLY A 117 -12.80 15.84 -19.83
N GLY A 118 -14.05 15.49 -19.54
CA GLY A 118 -14.86 14.66 -20.42
C GLY A 118 -15.04 15.39 -21.73
N ASN A 119 -14.67 14.72 -22.82
CA ASN A 119 -14.96 15.13 -24.17
C ASN A 119 -16.33 14.53 -24.53
N ASP A 120 -17.37 15.36 -24.51
CA ASP A 120 -18.60 15.18 -25.27
C ASP A 120 -18.90 16.50 -26.02
#